data_AF-A0AAQ3WIE1-F1
#
_entry.id   AF-A0AAQ3WIE1-F1
#
_cell.length_a   1.000
_cell.length_b   1.000
_cell.length_c   1.000
_cell.angle_alpha   90.00
_cell.angle_beta   90.00
_cell.angle_gamma   90.00
#
_symmetry.space_group_name_H-M   'P 1'
#
loop_
_entity.id
_entity.type
_entity.pdbx_description
1 polymer ?
#
loop_
_entity_poly.entity_id
_entity_poly.type
_entity_poly.pdbx_seq_one_letter_code
_entity_poly.pdbx_strand_id
1 'polypeptide(L)'
;MASSTATTTTTVAAAAAGGLLVVFLLLLAAAAPAAEAVCNMSNEQFMSCQPAAAKTTGPAADPTAACCDALRGADLTCLCRYKDSPWMGVYNIDPQRAMELPTKCGLAMPPNC
;
A
#
# COMPACT_ATOMS: atom_id res chain seq x y z
N MET A 1 -18.37 8.06 -39.42
CA MET A 1 -17.84 7.14 -40.45
C MET A 1 -16.35 7.39 -40.55
N ALA A 2 -15.53 6.33 -40.34
CA ALA A 2 -14.10 6.19 -40.70
C ALA A 2 -13.13 7.22 -40.06
N SER A 3 -11.99 6.92 -39.43
CA SER A 3 -11.08 5.79 -39.22
C SER A 3 -10.18 6.22 -38.04
N SER A 4 -9.56 5.39 -37.21
CA SER A 4 -8.41 4.56 -37.55
C SER A 4 -8.04 3.72 -36.33
N THR A 5 -8.15 2.41 -36.45
CA THR A 5 -7.57 1.43 -35.52
C THR A 5 -6.07 1.36 -35.78
N ALA A 6 -5.26 1.86 -34.83
CA ALA A 6 -3.83 1.58 -34.80
C ALA A 6 -3.63 0.16 -34.27
N THR A 7 -3.62 -0.80 -35.20
CA THR A 7 -3.10 -2.14 -34.97
C THR A 7 -1.59 -2.01 -34.80
N THR A 8 -1.10 -1.95 -33.56
CA THR A 8 0.33 -2.08 -33.27
C THR A 8 0.71 -3.53 -33.47
N THR A 9 1.05 -3.86 -34.71
CA THR A 9 1.66 -5.13 -35.11
C THR A 9 3.05 -5.19 -34.48
N THR A 10 3.16 -5.79 -33.30
CA THR A 10 4.46 -6.15 -32.73
C THR A 10 5.01 -7.34 -33.52
N THR A 11 5.78 -7.03 -34.57
CA THR A 11 6.61 -8.00 -35.28
C THR A 11 7.60 -8.61 -34.30
N VAL A 12 7.34 -9.85 -33.88
CA VAL A 12 8.30 -10.68 -33.15
C VAL A 12 9.32 -11.24 -34.14
N ALA A 13 10.36 -10.47 -34.43
CA ALA A 13 11.55 -10.97 -35.12
C ALA A 13 12.36 -11.83 -34.13
N ALA A 14 12.39 -13.14 -34.39
CA ALA A 14 13.25 -14.07 -33.67
C ALA A 14 14.71 -13.84 -34.05
N ALA A 15 15.54 -13.43 -33.08
CA ALA A 15 17.00 -13.53 -33.15
C ALA A 15 17.52 -14.24 -31.90
N ALA A 16 18.24 -15.32 -32.14
CA ALA A 16 18.68 -16.34 -31.21
C ALA A 16 19.60 -15.81 -30.09
N ALA A 17 19.61 -16.54 -28.96
CA ALA A 17 20.38 -16.38 -27.73
C ALA A 17 20.12 -15.12 -26.87
N GLY A 18 19.83 -13.95 -27.44
CA GLY A 18 19.53 -12.73 -26.67
C GLY A 18 18.04 -12.56 -26.33
N GLY A 19 17.15 -12.97 -27.24
CA GLY A 19 15.71 -12.76 -27.08
C GLY A 19 15.09 -13.51 -25.90
N LEU A 20 15.55 -14.73 -25.61
CA LEU A 20 15.02 -15.52 -24.50
C LEU A 20 15.35 -14.87 -23.15
N LEU A 21 16.53 -14.26 -23.02
CA LEU A 21 16.99 -13.59 -21.81
C LEU A 21 16.21 -12.29 -21.60
N VAL A 22 15.95 -11.52 -22.67
CA VAL A 22 15.11 -10.32 -22.60
C VAL A 22 13.65 -10.66 -22.28
N VAL A 23 13.09 -11.72 -22.87
CA VAL A 23 11.72 -12.18 -22.56
C VAL A 23 11.63 -12.70 -21.13
N PHE A 24 12.64 -13.43 -20.65
CA PHE A 24 12.70 -13.91 -19.26
C PHE A 24 12.84 -12.75 -18.26
N LEU A 25 13.67 -11.74 -18.57
CA LEU A 25 13.79 -10.51 -17.77
C LEU A 25 12.48 -9.71 -17.75
N LEU A 26 11.76 -9.62 -18.86
CA LEU A 26 10.46 -8.96 -18.92
C LEU A 26 9.38 -9.72 -18.12
N LEU A 27 9.38 -11.06 -18.18
CA LEU A 27 8.49 -11.91 -17.38
C LEU A 27 8.77 -11.78 -15.88
N LEU A 28 10.05 -11.71 -15.48
CA LEU A 28 10.46 -11.46 -14.09
C LEU A 28 10.04 -10.07 -13.60
N ALA A 29 10.17 -9.03 -14.44
CA ALA A 29 9.77 -7.67 -14.11
C ALA A 29 8.23 -7.52 -13.99
N ALA A 30 7.47 -8.29 -14.77
CA ALA A 30 6.01 -8.33 -14.68
C ALA A 30 5.51 -9.15 -13.48
N ALA A 31 6.33 -10.05 -12.95
CA ALA A 31 6.07 -10.84 -11.75
C ALA A 31 6.46 -10.09 -10.46
N ALA A 32 6.21 -8.77 -10.41
CA ALA A 32 6.24 -8.07 -9.13
C ALA A 32 5.22 -8.78 -8.22
N PRO A 33 5.64 -9.37 -7.09
CA PRO A 33 4.68 -9.99 -6.18
C PRO A 33 3.67 -8.91 -5.83
N ALA A 34 2.38 -9.20 -6.03
CA ALA A 34 1.31 -8.32 -5.60
C ALA A 34 1.62 -7.98 -4.13
N ALA A 35 1.89 -6.70 -3.86
CA ALA A 35 2.21 -6.26 -2.51
C ALA A 35 1.13 -6.80 -1.60
N GLU A 36 1.51 -7.69 -0.68
CA GLU A 36 0.57 -8.43 0.13
C GLU A 36 -0.25 -7.41 0.91
N ALA A 37 -1.51 -7.21 0.51
CA ALA A 37 -2.36 -6.20 1.11
C ALA A 37 -2.70 -6.65 2.52
N VAL A 38 -2.18 -5.95 3.52
CA VAL A 38 -2.45 -6.25 4.93
C VAL A 38 -3.66 -5.42 5.33
N CYS A 39 -4.73 -6.08 5.78
CA CYS A 39 -5.96 -5.40 6.19
C CYS A 39 -6.51 -4.44 5.11
N ASN A 40 -6.46 -4.88 3.85
CA ASN A 40 -6.86 -4.10 2.67
C ASN A 40 -6.06 -2.80 2.46
N MET A 41 -4.80 -2.77 2.92
CA MET A 41 -3.86 -1.68 2.65
C MET A 41 -2.60 -2.20 1.97
N SER A 42 -2.15 -1.50 0.92
CA SER A 42 -0.79 -1.67 0.40
C SER A 42 0.24 -1.09 1.37
N ASN A 43 1.50 -1.48 1.23
CA ASN A 43 2.57 -0.96 2.09
C ASN A 43 2.72 0.57 1.95
N GLU A 44 2.65 1.10 0.73
CA GLU A 44 2.66 2.54 0.45
C GLU A 44 1.50 3.29 1.13
N GLN A 45 0.29 2.71 1.11
CA GLN A 45 -0.87 3.25 1.81
C GLN A 45 -0.67 3.26 3.32
N PHE A 46 -0.17 2.15 3.89
CA PHE A 46 0.17 2.07 5.31
C PHE A 46 1.23 3.11 5.71
N MET A 47 2.30 3.22 4.92
CA MET A 47 3.40 4.16 5.18
C MET A 47 2.97 5.63 5.04
N SER A 48 1.94 5.93 4.25
CA SER A 48 1.36 7.28 4.21
C SER A 48 0.75 7.71 5.55
N CYS A 49 0.36 6.75 6.39
CA CYS A 49 -0.21 6.98 7.72
C CYS A 49 0.80 6.92 8.86
N GLN A 50 1.95 6.28 8.65
CA GLN A 50 2.98 6.07 9.67
C GLN A 50 3.37 7.37 10.42
N PRO A 51 3.59 8.52 9.76
CA PRO A 51 4.03 9.74 10.46
C PRO A 51 3.02 10.24 11.50
N ALA A 52 1.72 10.09 11.24
CA ALA A 52 0.65 10.53 12.13
C ALA A 52 0.41 9.56 13.29
N ALA A 53 0.87 8.31 13.15
CA ALA A 53 0.82 7.28 14.19
C ALA A 53 2.18 7.05 14.88
N ALA A 54 3.22 7.79 14.53
CA ALA A 54 4.58 7.50 14.97
C ALA A 54 4.78 7.70 16.48
N LYS A 55 5.66 6.89 17.09
CA LYS A 55 6.23 7.17 18.42
C LYS A 55 7.19 8.36 18.30
N THR A 56 6.82 9.48 18.91
CA THR A 56 7.65 10.70 18.96
C THR A 56 7.55 11.38 20.33
N THR A 57 8.55 12.19 20.67
CA THR A 57 8.55 13.00 21.90
C THR A 57 7.67 14.24 21.81
N GLY A 58 7.42 14.74 20.60
CA GLY A 58 6.49 15.84 20.32
C GLY A 58 5.08 15.36 19.94
N PRO A 59 4.15 16.27 19.60
CA PRO A 59 2.80 15.91 19.14
C PRO A 59 2.84 15.06 17.86
N ALA A 60 1.78 14.28 17.63
CA ALA A 60 1.62 13.52 16.40
C ALA A 60 1.46 14.47 15.21
N ALA A 61 2.03 14.12 14.06
CA ALA A 61 1.73 14.83 12.83
C ALA A 61 0.24 14.66 12.47
N ASP A 62 -0.34 15.65 11.82
CA ASP A 62 -1.69 15.52 11.28
C ASP A 62 -1.71 14.48 10.13
N PRO A 63 -2.79 13.69 10.00
CA PRO A 63 -2.92 12.76 8.90
C PRO A 63 -2.98 13.49 7.56
N THR A 64 -2.27 12.95 6.57
CA THR A 64 -2.39 13.42 5.19
C THR A 64 -3.73 12.98 4.59
N ALA A 65 -4.19 13.67 3.53
CA ALA A 65 -5.37 13.25 2.79
C ALA A 65 -5.23 11.81 2.25
N ALA A 66 -4.05 11.47 1.73
CA ALA A 66 -3.73 10.13 1.25
C ALA A 66 -3.87 9.06 2.35
N CYS A 67 -3.41 9.36 3.58
CA CYS A 67 -3.62 8.46 4.71
C CYS A 67 -5.11 8.27 5.02
N CYS A 68 -5.88 9.37 5.10
CA CYS A 68 -7.30 9.24 5.39
C CYS A 68 -8.07 8.49 4.29
N ASP A 69 -7.71 8.67 3.02
CA ASP A 69 -8.27 7.89 1.91
C ASP A 69 -7.90 6.41 2.02
N ALA A 70 -6.66 6.10 2.40
CA ALA A 70 -6.25 4.74 2.65
C ALA A 70 -7.03 4.09 3.81
N LEU A 71 -7.24 4.81 4.92
CA LEU A 71 -8.02 4.31 6.06
C LEU A 71 -9.50 4.10 5.73
N ARG A 72 -10.08 4.85 4.78
CA ARG A 72 -11.46 4.62 4.29
C ARG A 72 -11.61 3.29 3.57
N GLY A 73 -10.56 2.84 2.90
CA GLY A 73 -10.51 1.54 2.25
C GLY A 73 -10.04 0.40 3.16
N ALA A 74 -9.41 0.71 4.29
CA ALA A 74 -8.80 -0.28 5.17
C ALA A 74 -9.83 -1.09 5.98
N ASP A 75 -9.46 -2.32 6.31
CA ASP A 75 -10.14 -3.09 7.35
C ASP A 75 -9.61 -2.70 8.73
N LEU A 76 -10.27 -1.72 9.36
CA LEU A 76 -9.91 -1.23 10.70
C LEU A 76 -10.00 -2.32 11.78
N THR A 77 -10.89 -3.31 11.62
CA THR A 77 -11.01 -4.44 12.57
C THR A 77 -9.80 -5.36 12.44
N CYS A 78 -9.34 -5.62 11.21
CA CYS A 78 -8.10 -6.34 10.97
C CYS A 78 -6.89 -5.57 11.54
N LEU A 79 -6.79 -4.25 11.28
CA LEU A 79 -5.68 -3.42 11.78
C LEU A 79 -5.63 -3.42 13.31
N CYS A 80 -6.78 -3.40 13.98
CA CYS A 80 -6.87 -3.48 15.43
C CYS A 80 -6.12 -4.69 16.02
N ARG A 81 -6.15 -5.83 15.32
CA ARG A 81 -5.48 -7.06 15.77
C ARG A 81 -3.95 -6.92 15.81
N TYR A 82 -3.39 -5.91 15.15
CA TYR A 82 -1.97 -5.61 15.15
C TYR A 82 -1.54 -4.65 16.26
N LYS A 83 -2.46 -4.13 17.10
CA LYS A 83 -2.16 -3.11 18.13
C LYS A 83 -0.99 -3.49 19.07
N ASP A 84 -0.88 -4.78 19.41
CA ASP A 84 0.18 -5.30 20.30
C ASP A 84 1.22 -6.13 19.53
N SER A 85 1.16 -6.12 18.20
CA SER A 85 2.07 -6.91 17.38
C SER A 85 3.48 -6.30 17.37
N PRO A 86 4.53 -7.12 17.17
CA PRO A 86 5.90 -6.63 17.02
C PRO A 86 6.07 -5.61 15.88
N TRP A 87 5.18 -5.63 14.88
CA TRP A 87 5.19 -4.68 13.75
C TRP A 87 5.07 -3.23 14.19
N MET A 88 4.41 -2.96 15.31
CA MET A 88 4.33 -1.61 15.88
C MET A 88 5.72 -1.07 16.23
N GLY A 89 6.61 -1.92 16.75
CA GLY A 89 8.00 -1.54 17.00
C GLY A 89 8.80 -1.35 15.71
N VAL A 90 8.63 -2.26 14.75
CA VAL A 90 9.35 -2.24 13.47
C VAL A 90 9.07 -0.97 12.67
N TYR A 91 7.81 -0.50 12.66
CA TYR A 91 7.40 0.71 11.93
C TYR A 91 7.36 1.98 12.79
N ASN A 92 7.92 1.94 14.01
CA ASN A 92 7.90 3.05 14.96
C ASN A 92 6.48 3.61 15.19
N ILE A 93 5.47 2.76 15.29
CA ILE A 93 4.07 3.13 15.53
C ILE A 93 3.77 3.11 17.02
N ASP A 94 3.08 4.15 17.48
CA ASP A 94 2.48 4.22 18.80
C ASP A 94 1.05 3.66 18.75
N PRO A 95 0.73 2.61 19.53
CA PRO A 95 -0.60 2.01 19.48
C PRO A 95 -1.71 3.03 19.79
N GLN A 96 -1.54 3.90 20.78
CA GLN A 96 -2.57 4.86 21.13
C GLN A 96 -2.80 5.87 20.00
N ARG A 97 -1.73 6.38 19.37
CA ARG A 97 -1.86 7.29 18.23
C ARG A 97 -2.46 6.64 17.00
N ALA A 98 -2.08 5.38 16.70
CA ALA A 98 -2.70 4.61 15.64
C ALA A 98 -4.20 4.45 15.88
N MET A 99 -4.58 4.30 17.15
CA MET A 99 -5.98 4.15 17.56
C MET A 99 -6.79 5.45 17.49
N GLU A 100 -6.15 6.60 17.65
CA GLU A 100 -6.80 7.90 17.48
C GLU A 100 -6.94 8.29 15.99
N LEU A 101 -6.15 7.69 15.11
CA LEU A 101 -5.99 8.13 13.72
C LEU A 101 -7.27 8.03 12.88
N PRO A 102 -8.07 6.95 12.93
CA PRO A 102 -9.35 6.88 12.21
C PRO A 102 -10.30 8.02 12.60
N THR A 103 -10.40 8.35 13.89
CA THR A 103 -11.26 9.45 14.37
C THR A 103 -10.81 10.79 13.79
N LYS A 104 -9.49 11.05 13.70
CA LYS A 104 -8.95 12.26 13.05
C LYS A 104 -9.29 12.33 11.56
N CYS A 105 -9.49 11.19 10.91
CA CYS A 105 -9.93 11.09 9.51
C CYS A 105 -11.46 11.07 9.34
N GLY A 106 -12.23 11.24 10.41
CA GLY A 106 -13.70 11.20 10.39
C GLY A 106 -14.28 9.79 10.28
N LEU A 107 -13.54 8.78 10.71
CA LEU A 107 -13.93 7.37 10.71
C LEU A 107 -14.20 6.89 12.14
N ALA A 108 -15.04 5.86 12.27
CA ALA A 108 -15.28 5.22 13.56
C ALA A 108 -14.25 4.11 13.79
N MET A 109 -13.66 4.08 14.99
CA MET A 109 -12.84 2.95 15.42
C MET A 109 -13.73 1.78 15.85
N PRO A 110 -13.42 0.52 15.46
CA PRO A 110 -14.06 -0.66 16.02
C PRO A 110 -14.01 -0.73 17.56
N PRO A 111 -15.06 -1.26 18.21
CA PRO A 111 -15.09 -1.46 19.66
C PRO A 111 -14.07 -2.52 20.11
N ASN A 112 -13.62 -2.41 21.36
CA ASN A 112 -12.57 -3.27 21.96
C ASN A 112 -11.23 -3.21 21.24
N CYS A 113 -11.01 -2.06 20.64
CA CYS A 113 -9.74 -1.54 20.24
C CYS A 113 -9.53 -0.27 21.10
#